data_AF-A0A8X6NYM4-F1
#
_entry.id   AF-A0A8X6NYM4-F1
#
_cell.length_a   1.000
_cell.length_b   1.000
_cell.length_c   1.000
_cell.angle_alpha   90.00
_cell.angle_beta   90.00
_cell.angle_gamma   90.00
#
_symmetry.space_group_name_H-M   'P 1'
#
loop_
_entity.id
_entity.type
_entity.pdbx_description
1 polymer ?
#
loop_
_entity_poly.entity_id
_entity_poly.type
_entity_poly.pdbx_seq_one_letter_code
_entity_poly.pdbx_strand_id
1 'polypeptide(L)'
;LRGDIARLQRCTSISTDSEGLIPRSKPFKYTYEKEIVMYAYFKKLDYFSTECIYSPNAYRGHVRAYLKDLETISPPVILDIIHSGECMRLKQEIKLPAQGLCQKCGYIDFYWKLRRIAVLGRTKIQGVPEGIISFILRLQSK
;
A
#
# COMPACT_ATOMS: atom_id res chain seq x y z
N LEU A 1 10.56 7.89 8.46
CA LEU A 1 9.85 6.64 8.88
C LEU A 1 9.03 6.96 10.12
N ARG A 2 7.76 6.51 10.24
CA ARG A 2 6.89 6.89 11.38
C ARG A 2 6.92 5.92 12.58
N GLY A 3 7.70 4.83 12.51
CA GLY A 3 7.94 3.96 13.68
C GLY A 3 6.71 3.26 14.27
N ASP A 4 5.66 3.05 13.47
CA ASP A 4 4.35 2.61 13.96
C ASP A 4 4.31 1.08 14.16
N ILE A 5 4.81 0.65 15.32
CA ILE A 5 4.97 -0.77 15.70
C ILE A 5 3.63 -1.51 15.65
N ALA A 6 2.54 -0.84 16.06
CA ALA A 6 1.17 -1.35 16.00
C ALA A 6 0.75 -1.90 14.63
N ARG A 7 1.37 -1.38 13.57
CA ARG A 7 1.03 -1.72 12.18
C ARG A 7 1.93 -2.77 11.58
N LEU A 8 3.03 -3.14 12.25
CA LEU A 8 4.06 -4.02 11.71
C LEU A 8 3.49 -5.39 11.33
N GLN A 9 2.68 -6.00 12.21
CA GLN A 9 2.02 -7.29 11.94
C GLN A 9 1.11 -7.25 10.70
N ARG A 10 0.38 -6.16 10.46
CA ARG A 10 -0.45 -5.99 9.25
C ARG A 10 0.40 -5.67 8.01
N CYS A 11 1.56 -5.06 8.18
CA CYS A 11 2.47 -4.78 7.08
C CYS A 11 3.15 -6.06 6.57
N THR A 12 3.41 -7.02 7.45
CA THR A 12 4.04 -8.31 7.10
C THR A 12 3.04 -9.38 6.67
N SER A 13 1.73 -9.23 6.91
CA SER A 13 0.74 -10.18 6.37
C SER A 13 0.69 -10.16 4.83
N ILE A 14 0.59 -11.36 4.22
CA ILE A 14 0.47 -11.53 2.75
C ILE A 14 -0.90 -11.07 2.28
N SER A 15 -1.94 -11.49 2.98
CA SER A 15 -3.33 -11.10 2.75
C SER A 15 -3.83 -10.22 3.88
N THR A 16 -4.81 -9.39 3.57
CA THR A 16 -5.55 -8.62 4.57
C THR A 16 -6.88 -9.33 4.80
N ASP A 17 -7.12 -9.78 6.03
CA ASP A 17 -8.44 -10.26 6.46
C ASP A 17 -9.25 -9.04 6.92
N SER A 18 -10.38 -8.79 6.27
CA SER A 18 -11.26 -7.67 6.61
C SER A 18 -12.70 -8.05 6.35
N GLU A 19 -13.47 -8.20 7.41
CA GLU A 19 -14.92 -8.42 7.35
C GLU A 19 -15.59 -7.19 6.70
N GLY A 20 -16.21 -7.39 5.54
CA GLY A 20 -16.90 -6.33 4.80
C GLY A 20 -16.05 -5.51 3.82
N LEU A 21 -14.78 -5.87 3.57
CA LEU A 21 -13.94 -5.19 2.57
C LEU A 21 -13.25 -6.18 1.63
N ILE A 22 -13.00 -5.72 0.42
CA ILE A 22 -12.25 -6.46 -0.59
C ILE A 22 -10.83 -6.73 -0.06
N PRO A 23 -10.43 -8.00 0.09
CA PRO A 23 -9.11 -8.36 0.60
C PRO A 23 -8.02 -7.90 -0.38
N ARG A 24 -6.88 -7.48 0.17
CA ARG A 24 -5.68 -7.14 -0.61
C ARG A 24 -4.60 -8.16 -0.35
N SER A 25 -4.00 -8.68 -1.41
CA SER A 25 -2.86 -9.59 -1.37
C SER A 25 -1.59 -8.92 -1.88
N LYS A 26 -0.44 -9.38 -1.36
CA LYS A 26 0.90 -8.98 -1.81
C LYS A 26 1.61 -10.19 -2.42
N PRO A 27 1.33 -10.54 -3.69
CA PRO A 27 1.89 -11.74 -4.30
C PRO A 27 3.42 -11.70 -4.44
N PHE A 28 3.99 -10.53 -4.71
CA PHE A 28 5.45 -10.34 -4.87
C PHE A 28 6.17 -9.98 -3.56
N LYS A 29 5.67 -10.45 -2.41
CA LYS A 29 6.26 -10.12 -1.12
C LYS A 29 7.70 -10.62 -0.97
N TYR A 30 8.00 -11.81 -1.52
CA TYR A 30 9.30 -12.47 -1.40
C TYR A 30 10.12 -12.41 -2.70
N THR A 31 9.68 -11.62 -3.68
CA THR A 31 10.34 -11.51 -4.99
C THR A 31 11.11 -10.20 -5.07
N TYR A 32 12.35 -10.24 -5.57
CA TYR A 32 13.16 -9.04 -5.68
C TYR A 32 12.72 -8.17 -6.87
N GLU A 33 12.91 -6.85 -6.76
CA GLU A 33 12.60 -5.90 -7.84
C GLU A 33 13.33 -6.27 -9.14
N LYS A 34 14.61 -6.65 -9.05
CA LYS A 34 15.43 -7.09 -10.20
C LYS A 34 14.85 -8.32 -10.90
N GLU A 35 14.27 -9.25 -10.16
CA GLU A 35 13.67 -10.47 -10.71
C GLU A 35 12.35 -10.16 -11.43
N ILE A 36 11.53 -9.28 -10.85
CA ILE A 36 10.27 -8.83 -11.45
C ILE A 36 10.55 -8.10 -12.77
N VAL A 37 11.54 -7.20 -12.78
CA VAL A 37 11.94 -6.47 -14.00
C VAL A 37 12.52 -7.42 -15.05
N MET A 38 13.38 -8.37 -14.63
CA MET A 38 13.94 -9.39 -15.53
C MET A 38 12.84 -10.26 -16.16
N TYR A 39 11.84 -10.66 -15.36
CA TYR A 39 10.70 -11.44 -15.84
C TYR A 39 9.87 -10.65 -16.86
N ALA A 40 9.57 -9.38 -16.57
CA ALA A 40 8.82 -8.51 -17.47
C ALA A 40 9.56 -8.31 -18.80
N TYR A 41 10.88 -8.13 -18.75
CA TYR A 41 11.73 -8.02 -19.95
C TYR A 41 11.69 -9.30 -20.79
N PHE A 42 11.89 -10.47 -20.17
CA PHE A 42 11.87 -11.75 -20.89
C PHE A 42 10.50 -12.06 -21.51
N LYS A 43 9.42 -11.69 -20.82
CA LYS A 43 8.04 -11.83 -21.31
C LYS A 43 7.60 -10.72 -22.25
N LYS A 44 8.46 -9.73 -22.53
CA LYS A 44 8.15 -8.57 -23.38
C LYS A 44 6.86 -7.85 -22.95
N LEU A 45 6.69 -7.68 -21.64
CA LEU A 45 5.57 -6.92 -21.09
C LEU A 45 5.86 -5.41 -21.19
N ASP A 46 4.85 -4.62 -21.51
CA ASP A 46 4.96 -3.17 -21.46
C ASP A 46 5.01 -2.70 -20.00
N TYR A 47 6.11 -2.04 -19.61
CA TYR A 47 6.27 -1.43 -18.30
C TYR A 47 6.95 -0.06 -18.40
N PHE A 48 6.64 0.83 -17.45
CA PHE A 48 7.22 2.16 -17.37
C PHE A 48 8.47 2.15 -16.48
N SER A 49 9.59 2.63 -17.02
CA SER A 49 10.84 2.84 -16.28
C SER A 49 11.04 4.28 -15.79
N THR A 50 10.15 5.20 -16.18
CA THR A 50 10.23 6.60 -15.81
C THR A 50 9.75 6.82 -14.38
N GLU A 51 10.62 7.39 -13.55
CA GLU A 51 10.23 7.79 -12.20
C GLU A 51 9.34 9.04 -12.24
N CYS A 52 8.44 9.15 -11.26
CA CYS A 52 7.62 10.34 -11.08
C CYS A 52 8.49 11.55 -10.69
N ILE A 53 8.21 12.73 -11.25
CA ILE A 53 8.91 14.00 -10.94
C ILE A 53 8.88 14.38 -9.45
N TYR A 54 7.91 13.86 -8.68
CA TYR A 54 7.78 14.08 -7.24
C TYR A 54 8.43 12.97 -6.40
N SER A 55 8.95 11.91 -7.03
CA SER A 55 9.63 10.78 -6.38
C SER A 55 10.94 11.15 -5.67
N PRO A 56 11.82 12.03 -6.23
CA PRO A 56 13.17 12.21 -5.69
C PRO A 56 13.22 12.69 -4.24
N ASN A 57 12.26 13.54 -3.83
CA ASN A 57 12.18 14.08 -2.47
C ASN A 57 11.47 13.12 -1.49
N ALA A 58 11.10 11.92 -1.92
CA ALA A 58 10.42 10.96 -1.07
C ALA A 58 11.42 10.24 -0.15
N TYR A 59 11.22 10.36 1.16
CA TYR A 59 12.06 9.71 2.18
C TYR A 59 12.21 8.19 2.00
N ARG A 60 11.23 7.52 1.37
CA ARG A 60 11.29 6.07 1.10
C ARG A 60 12.44 5.71 0.13
N GLY A 61 12.87 6.63 -0.72
CA GLY A 61 14.01 6.44 -1.62
C GLY A 61 15.31 6.19 -0.85
N HIS A 62 15.58 6.95 0.22
CA HIS A 62 16.77 6.75 1.06
C HIS A 62 16.82 5.36 1.69
N VAL A 63 15.68 4.87 2.19
CA VAL A 63 15.59 3.53 2.79
C VAL A 63 15.83 2.45 1.74
N ARG A 64 15.31 2.63 0.51
CA ARG A 64 15.54 1.69 -0.59
C ARG A 64 17.02 1.66 -1.01
N ALA A 65 17.67 2.81 -1.11
CA ALA A 65 19.10 2.90 -1.42
C ALA A 65 19.94 2.16 -0.36
N TYR A 66 19.68 2.44 0.92
CA TYR A 66 20.36 1.76 2.03
C TYR A 66 20.17 0.24 2.01
N LEU A 67 18.97 -0.26 1.69
CA LEU A 67 18.75 -1.71 1.55
C LEU A 67 19.53 -2.33 0.38
N LYS A 68 19.72 -1.59 -0.72
CA LYS A 68 20.55 -2.05 -1.85
C LYS A 68 22.04 -2.07 -1.49
N ASP A 69 22.49 -1.10 -0.69
CA ASP A 69 23.88 -1.09 -0.19
C ASP A 69 24.13 -2.31 0.72
N LEU A 70 23.17 -2.66 1.58
CA LEU A 70 23.23 -3.87 2.41
C LEU A 70 23.19 -5.16 1.57
N GLU A 71 22.38 -5.21 0.51
CA GLU A 71 22.29 -6.36 -0.39
C GLU A 71 23.65 -6.68 -1.05
N THR A 72 24.46 -5.65 -1.29
CA THR A 72 25.81 -5.79 -1.86
C THR A 72 26.76 -6.52 -0.91
N ILE A 73 26.55 -6.38 0.40
CA ILE A 73 27.34 -7.06 1.45
C ILE A 73 26.77 -8.44 1.74
N SER A 74 25.45 -8.58 1.78
CA SER A 74 24.74 -9.81 2.14
C SER A 74 23.51 -9.98 1.24
N PRO A 75 23.56 -10.90 0.26
CA PRO A 75 22.46 -11.11 -0.68
C PRO A 75 21.08 -11.39 -0.06
N PRO A 76 20.92 -12.17 1.03
CA PRO A 76 19.60 -12.50 1.57
C PRO A 76 19.02 -11.42 2.52
N VAL A 77 19.73 -10.31 2.75
CA VAL A 77 19.41 -9.35 3.83
C VAL A 77 17.97 -8.82 3.78
N ILE A 78 17.42 -8.61 2.59
CA ILE A 78 16.05 -8.11 2.42
C ILE A 78 15.04 -9.15 2.89
N LEU A 79 15.24 -10.43 2.56
CA LEU A 79 14.40 -11.54 3.01
C LEU A 79 14.53 -11.76 4.51
N ASP A 80 15.75 -11.66 5.05
CA ASP A 80 16.00 -11.80 6.49
C ASP A 80 15.27 -10.71 7.29
N ILE A 81 15.22 -9.48 6.79
CA ILE A 81 14.44 -8.39 7.38
C ILE A 81 12.94 -8.70 7.35
N ILE A 82 12.44 -9.24 6.23
CA ILE A 82 11.02 -9.62 6.10
C ILE A 82 10.67 -10.72 7.10
N HIS A 83 11.47 -11.79 7.14
CA HIS A 83 11.29 -12.90 8.08
C HIS A 83 11.39 -12.44 9.53
N SER A 84 12.35 -11.56 9.85
CA SER A 84 12.45 -10.94 11.17
C SER A 84 11.15 -10.22 11.56
N GLY A 85 10.57 -9.46 10.63
CA GLY A 85 9.29 -8.77 10.84
C GLY A 85 8.08 -9.71 10.97
N GLU A 86 8.11 -10.89 10.36
CA GLU A 86 7.07 -11.92 10.50
C GLU A 86 7.17 -12.65 11.84
N CYS A 87 8.39 -13.00 12.25
CA CYS A 87 8.66 -13.67 13.52
C CYS A 87 8.47 -12.74 14.73
N MET A 88 8.46 -11.43 14.52
CA MET A 88 8.27 -10.44 15.57
C MET A 88 6.86 -10.51 16.17
N ARG A 89 6.73 -11.20 17.31
CA ARG A 89 5.49 -11.23 18.10
C ARG A 89 5.38 -9.98 18.96
N LEU A 90 4.41 -9.12 18.64
CA LEU A 90 4.09 -7.96 19.47
C LEU A 90 3.18 -8.39 20.63
N LYS A 91 3.42 -7.84 21.83
CA LYS A 91 2.52 -8.02 22.98
C LYS A 91 1.14 -7.44 22.64
N GLN A 92 0.07 -8.12 23.04
CA GLN A 92 -1.33 -7.85 22.67
C GLN A 92 -1.88 -6.48 23.10
N GLU A 93 -1.12 -5.67 23.84
CA GLU A 93 -1.57 -4.40 24.42
C GLU A 93 -1.66 -3.25 23.42
N ILE A 94 -1.22 -3.45 22.18
CA ILE A 94 -1.22 -2.38 21.18
C ILE A 94 -2.62 -2.24 20.55
N LYS A 95 -3.43 -1.33 21.11
CA LYS A 95 -4.76 -0.99 20.60
C LYS A 95 -4.66 -0.35 19.23
N LEU A 96 -5.10 -1.07 18.20
CA LEU A 96 -5.35 -0.50 16.88
C LEU A 96 -6.56 0.45 16.97
N PRO A 97 -6.53 1.61 16.28
CA PRO A 97 -7.68 2.50 16.25
C PRO A 97 -8.86 1.80 15.58
N ALA A 98 -10.03 1.89 16.22
CA ALA A 98 -11.27 1.34 15.68
C ALA A 98 -11.59 1.97 14.31
N GLN A 99 -12.01 1.13 13.37
CA GLN A 99 -12.42 1.57 12.04
C GLN A 99 -13.89 1.98 12.09
N GLY A 100 -14.19 3.23 11.71
CA GLY A 100 -15.56 3.71 11.55
C GLY A 100 -15.96 3.75 10.08
N LEU A 101 -17.27 3.75 9.82
CA LEU A 101 -17.81 4.00 8.48
C LEU A 101 -18.22 5.47 8.37
N CYS A 102 -17.90 6.09 7.23
CA CYS A 102 -18.34 7.43 6.92
C CYS A 102 -19.85 7.45 6.67
N GLN A 103 -20.60 8.25 7.41
CA GLN A 103 -22.06 8.36 7.27
C GLN A 103 -22.52 8.87 5.89
N LYS A 104 -21.65 9.56 5.14
CA LYS A 104 -21.98 10.13 3.82
C LYS A 104 -21.69 9.21 2.65
N CYS A 105 -20.59 8.47 2.69
CA CYS A 105 -20.13 7.65 1.56
C CYS A 105 -19.95 6.17 1.88
N GLY A 106 -20.21 5.74 3.11
CA GLY A 106 -20.08 4.34 3.53
C GLY A 106 -18.65 3.79 3.56
N TYR A 107 -17.63 4.60 3.24
CA TYR A 107 -16.23 4.16 3.21
C TYR A 107 -15.57 4.20 4.60
N ILE A 108 -14.56 3.36 4.84
CA ILE A 108 -13.81 3.38 6.10
C ILE A 108 -13.10 4.71 6.31
N ASP A 109 -13.40 5.35 7.44
CA ASP A 109 -12.68 6.52 7.95
C ASP A 109 -12.32 6.30 9.43
N PHE A 110 -11.07 6.61 9.79
CA PHE A 110 -10.60 6.56 11.19
C PHE A 110 -11.07 7.74 12.03
N TYR A 111 -11.59 8.80 11.40
CA TYR A 111 -12.05 10.01 12.06
C TYR A 111 -13.43 10.40 11.53
N TRP A 112 -14.39 10.56 12.44
CA TRP A 112 -15.78 10.97 12.22
C TRP A 112 -15.96 12.33 11.51
N LYS A 113 -14.86 13.09 11.32
CA LYS A 113 -14.82 14.34 10.57
C LYS A 113 -13.75 14.27 9.47
N LEU A 114 -14.23 14.24 8.22
CA LEU A 114 -13.69 15.03 7.11
C LEU A 114 -12.19 14.87 6.78
N ARG A 115 -11.78 13.76 6.19
CA ARG A 115 -10.53 13.78 5.39
C ARG A 115 -10.72 13.48 3.92
N ARG A 116 -11.55 12.52 3.54
CA ARG A 116 -11.72 12.20 2.11
C ARG A 116 -12.64 13.18 1.37
N ILE A 117 -13.76 13.57 1.98
CA ILE A 117 -14.66 14.61 1.44
C ILE A 117 -13.97 15.99 1.44
N ALA A 118 -13.08 16.27 2.38
CA ALA A 118 -12.33 17.54 2.41
C ALA A 118 -11.27 17.64 1.29
N VAL A 119 -10.70 16.52 0.84
CA VAL A 119 -9.77 16.49 -0.30
C VAL A 119 -10.54 16.58 -1.62
N LEU A 120 -11.59 15.79 -1.81
CA LEU A 120 -12.40 15.82 -3.05
C LEU A 120 -13.26 17.08 -3.18
N GLY A 121 -13.72 17.67 -2.07
CA GLY A 121 -14.50 18.90 -2.05
C GLY A 121 -13.71 20.15 -2.46
N ARG A 122 -12.37 20.09 -2.51
CA ARG A 122 -11.52 21.17 -3.03
C ARG A 122 -11.10 20.97 -4.49
N THR A 123 -11.22 19.76 -5.01
CA THR A 123 -11.01 19.48 -6.44
C THR A 123 -12.36 19.21 -7.08
N LYS A 124 -13.06 20.27 -7.51
CA LYS A 124 -13.98 20.13 -8.65
C LYS A 124 -13.13 19.53 -9.78
N ILE A 125 -13.27 18.23 -10.02
CA ILE A 125 -12.74 17.60 -11.22
C ILE A 125 -13.62 18.16 -12.35
N GLN A 126 -13.21 19.28 -12.93
CA GLN A 126 -13.82 19.83 -14.13
C GLN A 126 -13.65 18.76 -15.23
N GLY A 127 -14.74 18.05 -15.57
CA GLY A 127 -14.80 17.25 -16.80
C GLY A 127 -15.25 15.80 -16.72
N VAL A 128 -15.70 15.26 -15.58
CA VAL A 128 -16.29 13.90 -15.57
C VAL A 128 -17.82 13.99 -15.64
N PRO A 129 -18.47 13.55 -16.73
CA PRO A 129 -19.93 13.54 -16.81
C PRO A 129 -20.53 12.59 -15.76
N GLU A 130 -21.59 13.05 -15.08
CA GLU A 130 -22.20 12.40 -13.90
C GLU A 130 -22.62 10.93 -14.13
N GLY A 131 -22.82 10.53 -15.39
CA GLY A 131 -23.15 9.16 -15.79
C GLY A 131 -22.08 8.12 -15.45
N ILE A 132 -20.79 8.46 -15.49
CA ILE A 132 -19.70 7.49 -15.30
C ILE A 132 -19.58 7.03 -13.83
N ILE A 133 -19.90 7.93 -12.89
CA ILE A 133 -19.88 7.61 -11.45
C ILE A 133 -20.97 6.58 -11.12
N SER A 134 -22.16 6.72 -11.73
CA SER A 134 -23.24 5.74 -11.58
C SER A 134 -22.89 4.36 -12.15
N PHE A 135 -22.05 4.30 -13.19
CA PHE A 135 -21.65 3.06 -13.86
C PHE A 135 -20.61 2.28 -13.05
N ILE A 136 -19.65 2.98 -12.44
CA ILE A 136 -18.64 2.37 -11.56
C ILE A 136 -19.29 1.85 -10.27
N LEU A 137 -20.26 2.57 -9.70
CA LEU A 137 -21.01 2.11 -8.52
C LEU A 137 -21.88 0.87 -8.81
N ARG A 138 -22.44 0.75 -10.03
CA ARG A 138 -23.18 -0.46 -10.43
C ARG A 138 -22.29 -1.69 -10.62
N LEU A 139 -21.04 -1.52 -11.05
CA LEU A 139 -20.09 -2.62 -11.23
C LEU A 139 -19.56 -3.19 -9.90
N GLN A 140 -19.63 -2.44 -8.80
CA GLN A 140 -19.26 -2.95 -7.46
C GLN A 140 -20.43 -3.63 -6.72
N SER A 141 -21.62 -3.68 -7.32
CA SER A 141 -22.84 -4.28 -6.75
C SER A 141 -23.27 -5.58 -7.43
N LYS A 142 -22.43 -6.16 -8.29
CA LYS A 142 -22.58 -7.52 -8.82
C LYS A 142 -21.47 -8.41 -8.29
#